data_AF-F4BYB7-F1
#
_entry.id   AF-F4BYB7-F1
#
_cell.length_a   1.000
_cell.length_b   1.000
_cell.length_c   1.000
_cell.angle_alpha   90.00
_cell.angle_beta   90.00
_cell.angle_gamma   90.00
#
_symmetry.space_group_name_H-M   'P 1'
#
loop_
_entity.id
_entity.type
_entity.pdbx_description
1 polymer ?
#
loop_
_entity_poly.entity_id
_entity_poly.type
_entity_poly.pdbx_seq_one_letter_code
_entity_poly.pdbx_strand_id
1 'polypeptide(L)'
;MRIIADNLGADLATLLRTIRIIEPELWSSSNRRFLLPRKLGDLDNPEYLREINEKVQKLQHYRYLLNSGSITNSEYASLKDQLLYGECEGCSACSCIGLDESQL
;
A
#
# COMPACT_ATOMS: atom_id res chain seq x y z
N MET A 1 10.51 1.61 -24.63
CA MET A 1 9.37 0.77 -24.20
C MET A 1 9.85 -0.17 -23.12
N ARG A 2 9.43 0.04 -21.86
CA ARG A 2 9.64 -0.93 -20.79
C ARG A 2 8.38 -1.77 -20.69
N ILE A 3 8.53 -3.05 -20.97
CA ILE A 3 7.52 -4.09 -20.83
C ILE A 3 7.18 -4.11 -19.34
N ILE A 4 6.05 -3.52 -18.96
CA ILE A 4 5.37 -3.90 -17.72
C ILE A 4 4.88 -5.30 -18.04
N ALA A 5 5.65 -6.30 -17.63
CA ALA A 5 5.23 -7.68 -17.78
C ALA A 5 3.90 -7.79 -17.04
N ASP A 6 2.84 -8.09 -17.78
CA ASP A 6 1.64 -8.73 -17.25
C ASP A 6 2.09 -9.97 -16.48
N ASN A 7 2.39 -9.80 -15.19
CA ASN A 7 2.57 -10.90 -14.25
C ASN A 7 1.17 -11.49 -14.03
N LEU A 8 0.77 -12.31 -14.99
CA LEU A 8 -0.26 -13.33 -14.87
C LEU A 8 0.06 -14.18 -13.63
N GLY A 9 -0.64 -13.87 -12.53
CA GLY A 9 -0.64 -14.67 -11.31
C GLY A 9 0.64 -14.55 -10.47
N ALA A 10 0.92 -13.37 -9.92
CA ALA A 10 1.82 -13.31 -8.78
C ALA A 10 1.18 -14.06 -7.61
N ASP A 11 1.79 -15.18 -7.20
CA ASP A 11 1.36 -15.91 -6.01
C ASP A 11 1.52 -15.00 -4.78
N LEU A 12 0.69 -15.25 -3.76
CA LEU A 12 0.69 -14.44 -2.54
C LEU A 12 2.10 -14.30 -1.94
N ALA A 13 2.91 -15.36 -1.91
CA ALA A 13 4.23 -15.28 -1.30
C ALA A 13 5.16 -14.33 -2.06
N THR A 14 5.07 -14.29 -3.40
CA THR A 14 5.79 -13.32 -4.23
C THR A 14 5.34 -11.89 -3.95
N LEU A 15 4.03 -11.65 -3.82
CA LEU A 15 3.49 -10.32 -3.46
C LEU A 15 3.98 -9.86 -2.08
N LEU A 16 3.91 -10.73 -1.08
CA LEU A 16 4.37 -10.44 0.29
C LEU A 16 5.87 -10.15 0.33
N ARG A 17 6.68 -10.95 -0.39
CA ARG A 17 8.13 -10.73 -0.49
C ARG A 17 8.43 -9.39 -1.14
N THR A 18 7.68 -9.02 -2.16
CA THR A 18 7.83 -7.75 -2.86
C THR A 18 7.55 -6.57 -1.92
N ILE A 19 6.43 -6.60 -1.19
CA ILE A 19 6.09 -5.58 -0.19
C ILE A 19 7.23 -5.42 0.83
N ARG A 20 7.76 -6.54 1.33
CA ARG A 20 8.84 -6.52 2.32
C ARG A 20 10.13 -5.86 1.80
N ILE A 21 10.39 -5.92 0.50
CA ILE A 21 11.56 -5.29 -0.14
C ILE A 21 11.34 -3.80 -0.35
N ILE A 22 10.17 -3.41 -0.88
CA ILE A 22 9.92 -2.02 -1.28
C ILE A 22 9.49 -1.14 -0.10
N GLU A 23 8.76 -1.71 0.86
CA GLU A 23 8.17 -1.01 2.00
C GLU A 23 8.33 -1.86 3.29
N PRO A 24 9.57 -2.03 3.79
CA PRO A 24 9.83 -2.83 4.99
C PRO A 24 9.11 -2.26 6.22
N GLU A 25 8.97 -0.95 6.32
CA GLU A 25 8.28 -0.28 7.43
C GLU A 25 6.79 -0.61 7.48
N LEU A 26 6.17 -0.72 6.30
CA LEU A 26 4.77 -1.10 6.17
C LEU A 26 4.53 -2.51 6.70
N TRP A 27 5.48 -3.42 6.46
CA TRP A 27 5.45 -4.81 6.96
C TRP A 27 5.56 -4.90 8.49
N SER A 28 6.40 -4.05 9.11
CA SER A 28 6.56 -3.98 10.56
C SER A 28 5.44 -3.23 11.28
N SER A 29 4.60 -2.50 10.54
CA SER A 29 3.52 -1.69 11.11
C SER A 29 2.18 -2.42 11.16
N SER A 30 1.24 -1.88 11.93
CA SER A 30 -0.17 -2.30 11.89
C SER A 30 -0.82 -2.05 10.52
N ASN A 31 -0.24 -1.20 9.67
CA ASN A 31 -0.79 -0.81 8.38
C ASN A 31 -0.69 -1.93 7.32
N ARG A 32 0.08 -3.00 7.57
CA ARG A 32 0.07 -4.21 6.73
C ARG A 32 -1.34 -4.80 6.54
N ARG A 33 -2.24 -4.60 7.51
CA ARG A 33 -3.63 -5.09 7.47
C ARG A 33 -4.48 -4.44 6.36
N PHE A 34 -4.02 -3.35 5.74
CA PHE A 34 -4.69 -2.69 4.63
C PHE A 34 -4.24 -3.21 3.25
N LEU A 35 -3.12 -3.95 3.24
CA LEU A 35 -2.65 -4.71 2.09
C LEU A 35 -3.03 -6.18 2.16
N LEU A 36 -3.19 -6.73 3.37
CA LEU A 36 -3.41 -8.15 3.58
C LEU A 36 -4.87 -8.48 3.87
N PRO A 37 -5.33 -9.69 3.49
CA PRO A 37 -6.65 -10.14 3.86
C PRO A 37 -6.82 -10.21 5.37
N ARG A 38 -8.02 -9.85 5.84
CA ARG A 38 -8.34 -9.91 7.27
C ARG A 38 -8.59 -11.35 7.72
N LYS A 39 -9.03 -12.22 6.81
CA LYS A 39 -9.30 -13.63 7.08
C LYS A 39 -8.62 -14.50 6.02
N LEU A 40 -8.16 -15.68 6.42
CA LEU A 40 -7.55 -16.65 5.50
C LEU A 40 -8.50 -17.07 4.38
N GLY A 41 -9.80 -17.20 4.65
CA GLY A 41 -10.81 -17.55 3.64
C GLY A 41 -11.01 -16.48 2.56
N ASP A 42 -10.53 -15.25 2.76
CA ASP A 42 -10.54 -14.22 1.72
C ASP A 42 -9.52 -14.54 0.60
N LEU A 43 -8.51 -15.38 0.88
CA LEU A 43 -7.53 -15.85 -0.10
C LEU A 43 -8.09 -16.88 -1.09
N ASP A 44 -9.23 -17.51 -0.74
CA ASP A 44 -9.94 -18.40 -1.66
C ASP A 44 -10.66 -17.61 -2.76
N ASN A 45 -10.78 -16.28 -2.62
CA ASN A 45 -11.32 -15.39 -3.63
C ASN A 45 -10.19 -14.85 -4.55
N PRO A 46 -10.19 -15.19 -5.86
CA PRO A 46 -9.17 -14.74 -6.80
C PRO A 46 -9.15 -13.22 -7.00
N GLU A 47 -10.27 -12.53 -6.79
CA GLU A 47 -10.34 -11.06 -6.87
C GLU A 47 -9.46 -10.41 -5.79
N TYR A 48 -9.33 -11.04 -4.63
CA TYR A 48 -8.54 -10.52 -3.53
C TYR A 48 -7.04 -10.51 -3.86
N LEU A 49 -6.54 -11.59 -4.47
CA LEU A 49 -5.16 -11.65 -4.94
C LEU A 49 -4.89 -10.61 -6.03
N ARG A 50 -5.89 -10.35 -6.89
CA ARG A 50 -5.79 -9.28 -7.90
C ARG A 50 -5.66 -7.92 -7.25
N GLU A 51 -6.50 -7.60 -6.26
CA GLU A 51 -6.42 -6.32 -5.53
C GLU A 51 -5.06 -6.13 -4.83
N ILE A 52 -4.53 -7.17 -4.19
CA ILE A 52 -3.20 -7.12 -3.56
C ILE A 52 -2.14 -6.84 -4.64
N ASN A 53 -2.19 -7.56 -5.75
CA ASN A 53 -1.25 -7.37 -6.86
C ASN A 53 -1.29 -5.94 -7.40
N GLU A 54 -2.48 -5.39 -7.63
CA GLU A 54 -2.67 -4.01 -8.10
C GLU A 54 -2.07 -2.99 -7.12
N LYS A 55 -2.32 -3.16 -5.81
CA LYS A 55 -1.72 -2.30 -4.77
C LYS A 55 -0.19 -2.40 -4.76
N VAL A 56 0.36 -3.61 -4.87
CA VAL A 56 1.81 -3.82 -4.91
C VAL A 56 2.44 -3.15 -6.13
N GLN A 57 1.82 -3.26 -7.31
CA GLN A 57 2.27 -2.60 -8.53
C GLN A 57 2.27 -1.08 -8.41
N LYS A 58 1.21 -0.49 -7.81
CA LYS A 58 1.15 0.95 -7.54
C LYS A 58 2.25 1.41 -6.58
N LEU A 59 2.49 0.68 -5.49
CA LEU A 59 3.60 0.98 -4.56
C LEU A 59 4.97 0.95 -5.25
N GLN A 60 5.21 -0.07 -6.08
CA GLN A 60 6.44 -0.16 -6.87
C GLN A 60 6.60 1.05 -7.80
N HIS A 61 5.51 1.46 -8.45
CA HIS A 61 5.52 2.62 -9.34
C HIS A 61 5.82 3.91 -8.58
N TYR A 62 5.16 4.16 -7.43
CA TYR A 62 5.44 5.33 -6.60
C TYR A 62 6.89 5.35 -6.10
N ARG A 63 7.43 4.19 -5.72
CA ARG A 63 8.82 4.07 -5.30
C ARG A 63 9.79 4.38 -6.44
N TYR A 64 9.46 3.94 -7.66
CA TYR A 64 10.21 4.30 -8.85
C TYR A 64 10.21 5.81 -9.09
N LEU A 65 9.06 6.47 -9.00
CA LEU A 65 8.95 7.93 -9.15
C LEU A 65 9.75 8.70 -8.09
N LEU A 66 9.73 8.23 -6.84
CA LEU A 66 10.52 8.81 -5.77
C LEU A 66 12.02 8.67 -6.06
N ASN A 67 12.46 7.46 -6.46
CA ASN A 67 13.85 7.19 -6.77
C ASN A 67 14.35 7.93 -8.01
N SER A 68 13.48 8.21 -8.99
CA SER A 68 13.80 9.02 -10.16
C SER A 68 13.77 10.53 -9.89
N GLY A 69 13.42 10.95 -8.67
CA GLY A 69 13.27 12.35 -8.30
C GLY A 69 12.06 13.02 -8.94
N SER A 70 11.10 12.25 -9.47
CA SER A 70 9.89 12.76 -10.12
C SER A 70 8.82 13.18 -9.11
N ILE A 71 8.87 12.65 -7.89
CA ILE A 71 8.04 13.07 -6.76
C ILE A 71 8.92 13.24 -5.51
N THR A 72 8.44 14.05 -4.58
CA THR A 72 9.06 14.25 -3.26
C THR A 72 8.67 13.15 -2.27
N ASN A 73 9.39 13.07 -1.14
CA ASN A 73 9.04 12.14 -0.05
C ASN A 73 7.63 12.41 0.52
N SER A 74 7.20 13.67 0.60
CA SER A 74 5.85 14.03 1.06
C SER A 74 4.76 13.55 0.10
N GLU A 75 4.97 13.72 -1.21
CA GLU A 75 4.04 13.22 -2.23
C GLU A 75 3.98 11.69 -2.22
N TYR A 76 5.13 11.03 -2.06
CA TYR A 76 5.19 9.59 -1.89
C TYR A 76 4.37 9.12 -0.67
N ALA A 77 4.50 9.80 0.46
CA ALA A 77 3.74 9.48 1.67
C ALA A 77 2.23 9.63 1.44
N SER A 78 1.77 10.74 0.84
CA SER A 78 0.35 10.93 0.53
C SER A 78 -0.20 9.90 -0.45
N LEU A 79 0.53 9.57 -1.52
CA LEU A 79 0.11 8.55 -2.49
C LEU A 79 0.04 7.15 -1.86
N LYS A 80 1.00 6.84 -0.98
CA LYS A 80 0.98 5.60 -0.21
C LYS A 80 -0.23 5.53 0.73
N ASP A 81 -0.53 6.61 1.43
CA ASP A 81 -1.68 6.67 2.33
C ASP A 81 -2.99 6.53 1.56
N GLN A 82 -3.16 7.22 0.43
CA GLN A 82 -4.35 7.06 -0.43
C GLN A 82 -4.52 5.62 -0.91
N LEU A 83 -3.42 4.92 -1.22
CA LEU A 83 -3.49 3.53 -1.65
C LEU A 83 -3.90 2.57 -0.52
N LEU A 84 -3.49 2.85 0.72
CA LEU A 84 -3.77 2.01 1.89
C LEU A 84 -5.14 2.30 2.49
N TYR A 85 -5.54 3.56 2.55
CA TYR A 85 -6.75 4.02 3.25
C TYR A 85 -7.90 4.38 2.28
N GLY A 86 -7.64 4.45 0.98
CA GLY A 86 -8.56 4.95 -0.04
C GLY A 86 -8.31 6.42 -0.35
N GLU A 87 -8.81 6.89 -1.50
CA GLU A 87 -8.85 8.32 -1.78
C GLU A 87 -9.73 8.99 -0.71
N CYS A 88 -9.18 9.98 -0.01
CA CYS A 88 -10.01 10.91 0.74
C CYS A 88 -10.83 11.71 -0.27
N GLU A 89 -11.98 11.19 -0.68
CA GLU A 89 -12.98 11.96 -1.40
C GLU A 89 -13.44 13.11 -0.50
N GLY A 90 -12.86 14.29 -0.72
CA GLY A 90 -13.33 15.54 -0.15
C GLY A 90 -12.68 15.94 1.17
N CYS A 91 -12.39 17.24 1.26
CA CYS A 91 -12.19 17.95 2.50
C CYS A 91 -13.35 17.69 3.50
N SER A 92 -13.27 16.65 4.34
CA SER A 92 -14.08 16.58 5.58
C SER A 92 -13.65 15.54 6.63
N ALA A 93 -12.48 14.90 6.49
CA ALA A 93 -12.01 13.94 7.50
C ALA A 93 -10.54 14.14 7.91
N CYS A 94 -10.07 15.39 7.93
CA CYS A 94 -8.95 15.78 8.79
C CYS A 94 -9.50 16.14 10.18
N SER A 95 -9.99 15.15 10.91
CA SER A 95 -10.24 15.22 12.35
C SER A 95 -10.23 13.79 12.88
N CYS A 96 -9.49 13.56 13.96
CA CYS A 96 -9.48 12.34 14.78
C CYS A 96 -8.49 11.23 14.38
N ILE A 97 -7.18 11.52 14.43
CA ILE A 97 -6.26 10.65 15.20
C ILE A 97 -5.76 11.51 16.35
N GLY A 98 -6.31 11.26 17.53
CA GLY A 98 -6.27 12.12 18.71
C GLY A 98 -4.85 12.43 19.19
N LEU A 99 -4.54 13.72 19.21
CA LEU A 99 -3.98 14.34 20.40
C LEU A 99 -5.10 14.39 21.43
N ASP A 100 -5.04 13.54 22.47
CA ASP A 100 -5.66 13.85 23.76
C ASP A 100 -4.88 13.16 24.88
N GLU A 101 -4.00 13.96 25.46
CA GLU A 101 -3.81 14.18 26.90
C GLU A 101 -4.04 13.00 27.87
N SER A 102 -2.93 12.53 28.45
CA SER A 102 -2.91 11.99 29.81
C SER A 102 -1.51 12.16 30.41
N GLN A 103 -1.15 13.40 30.70
CA GLN A 103 -0.23 13.75 31.80
C GLN A 103 -0.62 15.11 32.38
N LEU A 104 -1.68 15.14 33.18
CA LEU A 104 -1.79 15.87 34.46
C LEU A 104 -3.14 15.58 35.13
#